data_AF-A0A8T7HM06-F1
#
_entry.id   AF-A0A8T7HM06-F1
#
_cell.length_a   1.000
_cell.length_b   1.000
_cell.length_c   1.000
_cell.angle_alpha   90.00
_cell.angle_beta   90.00
_cell.angle_gamma   90.00
#
_symmetry.space_group_name_H-M   'P 1'
#
loop_
_entity.id
_entity.type
_entity.pdbx_description
1 polymer ?
#
loop_
_entity_poly.entity_id
_entity_poly.type
_entity_poly.pdbx_seq_one_letter_code
_entity_poly.pdbx_strand_id
1 'polypeptide(L)'
;MIVVTDIDDNRLARAACLFTPEYAAKEEVKLIYVNTGKMNNPVKHLREITDGTGFDDVFVFAPVKSVVEQGDAILGFDGCLNFFAD
;
A
#
# COMPACT_ATOMS: atom_id res chain seq x y z
N MET A 1 -3.71 2.94 -10.23
CA MET A 1 -3.69 3.57 -8.89
C MET A 1 -2.59 2.91 -8.08
N ILE A 2 -1.90 3.65 -7.22
CA ILE A 2 -0.85 3.12 -6.34
C ILE A 2 -1.14 3.55 -4.91
N VAL A 3 -1.07 2.62 -3.98
CA VAL A 3 -1.19 2.87 -2.54
C VAL A 3 0.12 2.48 -1.88
N VAL A 4 0.80 3.44 -1.25
CA VAL A 4 2.05 3.23 -0.53
C VAL A 4 1.76 3.23 0.96
N THR A 5 2.13 2.15 1.62
CA THR A 5 1.90 1.96 3.05
C THR A 5 3.21 1.87 3.82
N ASP A 6 3.26 2.50 4.98
CA ASP A 6 4.32 2.32 5.98
C ASP A 6 3.72 2.59 7.37
N ILE A 7 4.41 2.20 8.44
CA ILE A 7 4.01 2.51 9.82
C ILE A 7 4.64 3.82 10.32
N ASP A 8 5.69 4.32 9.64
CA ASP A 8 6.44 5.51 10.00
C ASP A 8 6.07 6.71 9.12
N ASP A 9 5.50 7.76 9.73
CA ASP A 9 5.11 8.97 9.01
C ASP A 9 6.30 9.68 8.37
N ASN A 10 7.50 9.59 8.94
CA ASN A 10 8.67 10.28 8.38
C ASN A 10 9.08 9.64 7.05
N ARG A 11 8.94 8.32 6.93
CA ARG A 11 9.22 7.59 5.67
C ARG A 11 8.17 7.95 4.61
N LEU A 12 6.89 8.00 4.99
CA LEU A 12 5.82 8.43 4.09
C LEU A 12 6.00 9.88 3.65
N ALA A 13 6.29 10.80 4.58
CA ALA A 13 6.54 12.21 4.27
C ALA A 13 7.75 12.37 3.35
N ARG A 14 8.81 11.60 3.58
CA ARG A 14 10.00 11.59 2.71
C ARG A 14 9.65 11.11 1.30
N ALA A 15 8.89 10.02 1.17
CA ALA A 15 8.44 9.50 -0.11
C ALA A 15 7.51 10.50 -0.83
N ALA A 16 6.55 11.09 -0.12
CA ALA A 16 5.62 12.08 -0.66
C ALA A 16 6.31 13.38 -1.09
N CYS A 17 7.44 13.75 -0.47
CA CYS A 17 8.26 14.87 -0.89
C CYS A 17 8.98 14.61 -2.22
N LEU A 18 9.38 13.36 -2.48
CA LEU A 18 10.02 12.98 -3.74
C LEU A 18 8.98 12.72 -4.85
N PHE A 19 7.85 12.12 -4.49
CA PHE A 19 6.77 11.73 -5.39
C PHE A 19 5.46 12.27 -4.84
N THR A 20 5.12 13.50 -5.20
CA THR A 20 3.88 14.10 -4.71
C THR A 20 2.66 13.50 -5.43
N PRO A 21 1.48 13.40 -4.78
CA PRO A 21 0.25 12.98 -5.45
C PRO A 21 -0.10 13.83 -6.68
N GLU A 22 0.24 15.12 -6.66
CA GLU A 22 0.02 16.03 -7.80
C GLU A 22 0.95 15.70 -8.97
N TYR A 23 2.18 15.27 -8.71
CA TYR A 23 3.09 14.80 -9.74
C TYR A 23 2.57 13.51 -10.37
N ALA A 24 2.17 12.53 -9.55
CA ALA A 24 1.59 11.28 -10.04
C ALA A 24 0.30 11.52 -10.85
N ALA A 25 -0.53 12.47 -10.44
CA ALA A 25 -1.75 12.82 -11.15
C ALA A 25 -1.51 13.40 -12.55
N LYS A 26 -0.36 14.06 -12.79
CA LYS A 26 0.04 14.52 -14.14
C LYS A 26 0.35 13.36 -15.08
N GLU A 27 0.78 12.23 -14.51
CA GLU A 27 1.01 10.96 -15.21
C GLU A 27 -0.23 10.05 -15.20
N GLU A 28 -1.42 10.61 -14.89
CA GLU A 28 -2.69 9.89 -14.81
C GLU A 28 -2.71 8.77 -13.73
N VAL A 29 -1.80 8.83 -12.76
CA VAL A 29 -1.71 7.89 -11.63
C VAL A 29 -2.27 8.51 -10.36
N LYS A 30 -3.33 7.92 -9.81
CA LYS A 30 -3.78 8.20 -8.44
C LYS A 30 -2.80 7.56 -7.45
N LEU A 31 -2.08 8.38 -6.69
CA LEU A 31 -1.13 7.97 -5.65
C LEU A 31 -1.67 8.31 -4.25
N ILE A 32 -1.67 7.33 -3.35
CA ILE A 32 -2.18 7.47 -1.98
C ILE A 32 -1.13 6.98 -1.00
N TYR A 33 -0.82 7.79 0.02
CA TYR A 33 0.05 7.39 1.12
C TYR A 33 -0.80 7.07 2.36
N VAL A 34 -0.55 5.93 2.99
CA VAL A 34 -1.36 5.43 4.11
C VAL A 34 -0.45 4.97 5.25
N ASN A 35 -0.65 5.52 6.44
CA ASN A 35 -0.01 5.01 7.64
C ASN A 35 -0.85 3.88 8.26
N THR A 36 -0.42 2.63 8.10
CA THR A 36 -1.13 1.46 8.63
C THR A 36 -0.88 1.21 10.12
N GLY A 37 0.22 1.76 10.66
CA GLY A 37 0.57 1.65 12.09
C GLY A 37 -0.36 2.46 13.01
N LYS A 38 -1.09 3.44 12.46
CA LYS A 38 -2.09 4.25 13.18
C LYS A 38 -3.52 3.75 13.03
N MET A 39 -3.72 2.60 12.41
CA MET A 39 -5.05 2.05 12.11
C MET A 39 -5.34 0.83 12.97
N ASN A 40 -6.57 0.73 13.49
CA ASN A 40 -7.03 -0.47 14.20
C ASN A 40 -7.22 -1.65 13.25
N ASN A 41 -7.60 -1.40 11.99
CA ASN A 41 -7.81 -2.44 10.99
C ASN A 41 -7.31 -1.97 9.62
N PRO A 42 -5.99 -2.09 9.34
CA PRO A 42 -5.41 -1.63 8.09
C PRO A 42 -5.94 -2.41 6.88
N VAL A 43 -6.20 -3.71 7.00
CA VAL A 43 -6.75 -4.54 5.90
C VAL A 43 -8.09 -4.00 5.43
N LYS A 44 -9.01 -3.73 6.36
CA LYS A 44 -10.34 -3.20 6.03
C LYS A 44 -10.22 -1.86 5.30
N HIS A 45 -9.42 -0.95 5.83
CA HIS A 45 -9.23 0.37 5.22
C HIS A 45 -8.63 0.27 3.81
N LEU A 46 -7.61 -0.58 3.62
CA LEU A 46 -6.98 -0.78 2.33
C LEU A 46 -7.93 -1.38 1.29
N ARG A 47 -8.80 -2.32 1.71
CA ARG A 47 -9.85 -2.87 0.83
C ARG A 47 -10.93 -1.85 0.49
N GLU A 48 -11.28 -0.95 1.41
CA GLU A 48 -12.24 0.13 1.14
C GLU A 48 -11.75 1.09 0.05
N ILE A 49 -10.43 1.29 -0.10
CA ILE A 49 -9.86 2.12 -1.17
C ILE A 49 -10.19 1.56 -2.57
N THR A 50 -10.37 0.24 -2.67
CA THR A 50 -10.70 -0.47 -3.91
C THR A 50 -12.15 -0.95 -3.91
N ASP A 51 -13.05 -0.32 -3.16
CA ASP A 51 -14.47 -0.73 -3.07
C ASP A 51 -14.67 -2.22 -2.70
N GLY A 52 -13.72 -2.78 -1.94
CA GLY A 52 -13.73 -4.17 -1.50
C GLY A 52 -13.13 -5.19 -2.47
N THR A 53 -12.75 -4.81 -3.70
CA THR A 53 -12.21 -5.76 -4.70
C THR A 53 -10.85 -6.33 -4.30
N GLY A 54 -10.00 -5.52 -3.67
CA GLY A 54 -8.59 -5.83 -3.43
C GLY A 54 -7.69 -5.27 -4.53
N PHE A 55 -6.38 -5.48 -4.37
CA PHE A 55 -5.34 -5.02 -5.30
C PHE A 55 -4.89 -6.13 -6.25
N ASP A 56 -4.68 -5.78 -7.52
CA ASP A 56 -4.19 -6.71 -8.54
C ASP A 56 -2.73 -7.13 -8.29
N ASP A 57 -1.91 -6.21 -7.80
CA ASP A 57 -0.52 -6.46 -7.44
C ASP A 57 -0.21 -5.89 -6.05
N VAL A 58 0.43 -6.69 -5.20
CA VAL A 58 0.89 -6.27 -3.88
C VAL A 58 2.38 -6.56 -3.76
N PHE A 59 3.15 -5.54 -3.36
CA PHE A 59 4.60 -5.63 -3.16
C PHE A 59 4.92 -5.48 -1.67
N VAL A 60 5.56 -6.49 -1.10
CA VAL A 60 5.99 -6.50 0.31
C VAL A 60 7.50 -6.46 0.38
N PHE A 61 8.03 -5.33 0.83
CA PHE A 61 9.47 -5.08 0.99
C PHE A 61 9.96 -5.25 2.44
N ALA A 62 9.06 -5.45 3.40
CA ALA A 62 9.42 -5.71 4.80
C ALA A 62 9.28 -7.21 5.09
N PRO A 63 10.38 -7.94 5.42
CA PRO A 63 10.36 -9.39 5.60
C PRO A 63 9.80 -9.81 6.96
N VAL A 64 8.59 -9.35 7.30
CA VAL A 64 7.91 -9.69 8.55
C VAL A 64 6.55 -10.30 8.25
N LYS A 65 6.25 -11.39 8.99
CA LYS A 65 5.05 -12.21 8.79
C LYS A 65 3.77 -11.38 8.72
N SER A 66 3.59 -10.43 9.63
CA SER A 66 2.37 -9.60 9.70
C SER A 66 2.14 -8.75 8.45
N VAL A 67 3.21 -8.29 7.79
CA VAL A 67 3.10 -7.49 6.56
C VAL A 67 2.78 -8.38 5.37
N VAL A 68 3.34 -9.59 5.32
CA VAL A 68 2.99 -10.59 4.29
C VAL A 68 1.53 -11.00 4.41
N GLU A 69 1.05 -11.29 5.62
CA GLU A 69 -0.37 -11.63 5.88
C GLU A 69 -1.31 -10.46 5.54
N GLN A 70 -0.91 -9.21 5.85
CA GLN A 70 -1.66 -8.04 5.43
C GLN A 70 -1.70 -7.93 3.90
N GLY A 71 -0.58 -8.19 3.22
CA GLY A 71 -0.48 -8.17 1.77
C GLY A 71 -1.38 -9.20 1.10
N ASP A 72 -1.38 -10.43 1.60
CA ASP A 72 -2.28 -11.51 1.16
C ASP A 72 -3.76 -11.13 1.35
N ALA A 73 -4.12 -10.58 2.51
CA ALA A 73 -5.50 -10.25 2.84
C ALA A 73 -6.10 -9.09 2.01
N ILE A 74 -5.27 -8.25 1.39
CA ILE A 74 -5.71 -7.15 0.53
C ILE A 74 -5.67 -7.49 -0.97
N LEU A 75 -5.18 -8.67 -1.35
CA LEU A 75 -5.20 -9.10 -2.75
C LEU A 75 -6.61 -9.19 -3.30
N GLY A 76 -6.72 -8.81 -4.57
CA GLY A 76 -7.87 -9.08 -5.39
C GLY A 76 -7.89 -10.53 -5.88
N PHE A 77 -9.03 -10.93 -6.43
CA PHE A 77 -9.13 -12.20 -7.12
C PHE A 77 -8.14 -12.23 -8.31
N ASP A 78 -7.36 -13.31 -8.43
CA ASP A 78 -6.30 -13.46 -9.44
C ASP A 78 -5.13 -12.45 -9.32
N GLY A 79 -4.97 -11.84 -8.14
CA GLY A 79 -3.88 -10.90 -7.86
C GLY A 79 -2.53 -11.58 -7.55
N CYS A 80 -1.45 -10.84 -7.77
CA CYS A 80 -0.08 -11.30 -7.54
C CYS A 80 0.54 -10.68 -6.27
N LEU A 81 1.08 -11.53 -5.39
CA LEU A 81 1.87 -11.11 -4.23
C LEU A 81 3.36 -11.26 -4.51
N ASN A 82 4.09 -10.16 -4.46
CA ASN A 82 5.53 -10.12 -4.61
C ASN A 82 6.19 -9.84 -3.24
N PHE A 83 6.92 -10.81 -2.71
CA PHE A 83 7.59 -10.71 -1.42
C PHE A 83 9.11 -10.69 -1.59
N PHE A 84 9.75 -9.68 -1.01
CA PHE A 84 11.20 -9.50 -1.04
C PHE A 84 11.75 -9.64 0.38
N ALA A 85 12.57 -10.66 0.59
CA ALA A 85 13.32 -10.88 1.82
C ALA A 85 14.79 -10.93 1.47
N ASP A 86 15.48 -9.82 1.76
CA ASP A 86 16.94 -9.76 1.76
C ASP A 86 17.52 -10.58 2.92
#